data_AF-A0A0F7ZGG7-F1
#
_entry.id   AF-A0A0F7ZGG7-F1
#
_cell.length_a   1.000
_cell.length_b   1.000
_cell.length_c   1.000
_cell.angle_alpha   90.00
_cell.angle_beta   90.00
_cell.angle_gamma   90.00
#
_symmetry.space_group_name_H-M   'P 1'
#
loop_
_entity.id
_entity.type
_entity.pdbx_description
1 polymer ?
#
loop_
_entity_poly.entity_id
_entity_poly.type
_entity_poly.pdbx_seq_one_letter_code
_entity_poly.pdbx_strand_id
1 'polypeptide(L)'
;MSLWIYRLAVALLVAQALAGSQSWEAVVRLQEPSSTETIPLDAAGYAEKGHPSHEGHIKRFIGMKPSDGLTNSKLWHDKTISYCFETKTARDKLIGHFVEATHKWREAGLHRDVYKYVEAAKPGRDCSMNSQRDRLLVIRYDAEKLLTTLGMRPPDEAAGLEGPTMILSDQDNLGTLDVTANVAHEIGHAWGLVHEHQNKYFWTSGLGQGGPKKPPFGDDSFYCNNLKDYQKAFERVSKSHGEVEAARLCMSQAAADRYGFSGAEWLPMLRDNFVYSDKNGLGLSYGDVDWASIMIYPSGAGGEGSAGPASPGQPIDANDHRKPVLLRRDGKKFRGNFDPSEEDIRGLRNMYEDRGFPHGEPLLPSDKRSKHFDKIMGIFKKDKCAE
;
A
#
# COMPACT_ATOMS: atom_id res chain seq x y z
N MET A 1 -86.21 20.86 -36.41
CA MET A 1 -87.03 21.97 -35.88
C MET A 1 -87.20 21.69 -34.38
N SER A 2 -86.51 22.40 -33.48
CA SER A 2 -86.95 23.71 -32.95
C SER A 2 -88.28 23.53 -32.21
N LEU A 3 -88.47 23.76 -30.91
CA LEU A 3 -88.02 24.85 -30.03
C LEU A 3 -88.48 24.43 -28.58
N TRP A 4 -87.69 24.64 -27.52
CA TRP A 4 -87.93 25.60 -26.39
C TRP A 4 -89.07 25.26 -25.40
N ILE A 5 -89.09 25.59 -24.10
CA ILE A 5 -88.23 26.15 -23.01
C ILE A 5 -89.09 26.01 -21.73
N TYR A 6 -88.51 25.95 -20.52
CA TYR A 6 -88.91 26.63 -19.25
C TYR A 6 -88.15 25.94 -18.09
N ARG A 7 -87.02 26.44 -17.59
CA ARG A 7 -86.77 27.55 -16.62
C ARG A 7 -87.48 27.41 -15.26
N LEU A 8 -86.68 27.13 -14.21
CA LEU A 8 -86.44 27.94 -12.97
C LEU A 8 -85.53 27.08 -12.05
N ALA A 9 -84.25 27.40 -11.80
CA ALA A 9 -83.64 28.48 -11.01
C ALA A 9 -83.62 28.21 -9.49
N VAL A 10 -82.56 28.73 -8.83
CA VAL A 10 -82.23 28.76 -7.37
C VAL A 10 -81.26 27.65 -6.94
N ALA A 11 -80.17 27.87 -6.20
CA ALA A 11 -79.30 29.01 -5.91
C ALA A 11 -78.12 28.43 -5.08
N LEU A 12 -77.05 29.22 -4.97
CA LEU A 12 -76.11 29.29 -3.84
C LEU A 12 -74.90 28.32 -3.74
N LEU A 13 -73.77 29.00 -3.43
CA LEU A 13 -72.55 28.57 -2.70
C LEU A 13 -71.32 28.11 -3.49
N VAL A 14 -70.55 29.13 -3.93
CA VAL A 14 -69.16 29.46 -3.50
C VAL A 14 -68.26 28.36 -2.90
N ALA A 15 -67.03 28.35 -3.45
CA ALA A 15 -65.72 27.99 -2.88
C ALA A 15 -65.19 26.54 -2.98
N GLN A 16 -64.13 26.46 -3.80
CA GLN A 16 -62.81 25.88 -3.50
C GLN A 16 -62.73 24.42 -3.00
N ALA A 17 -62.20 23.56 -3.88
CA ALA A 17 -61.33 22.47 -3.47
C ALA A 17 -60.28 22.20 -4.58
N LEU A 18 -59.23 23.02 -4.59
CA LEU A 18 -57.90 22.55 -4.99
C LEU A 18 -57.29 21.90 -3.75
N ALA A 19 -57.28 20.58 -3.68
CA ALA A 19 -56.34 19.82 -2.85
C ALA A 19 -56.45 18.34 -3.24
N GLY A 20 -55.32 17.74 -3.62
CA GLY A 20 -55.22 16.33 -3.95
C GLY A 20 -55.67 15.44 -2.80
N SER A 21 -56.23 14.29 -3.15
CA SER A 21 -56.56 13.25 -2.18
C SER A 21 -55.29 12.75 -1.48
N GLN A 22 -55.28 12.75 -0.14
CA GLN A 22 -54.20 12.18 0.70
C GLN A 22 -53.92 10.69 0.45
N SER A 23 -54.73 10.00 -0.36
CA SER A 23 -54.55 8.59 -0.70
C SER A 23 -53.45 8.31 -1.72
N TRP A 24 -52.78 9.34 -2.27
CA TRP A 24 -51.69 9.19 -3.25
C TRP A 24 -50.40 9.95 -2.89
N GLU A 25 -50.33 10.60 -1.74
CA GLU A 25 -49.07 11.14 -1.24
C GLU A 25 -48.30 10.00 -0.56
N ALA A 26 -47.13 9.66 -1.11
CA ALA A 26 -46.21 8.76 -0.45
C ALA A 26 -45.96 9.31 0.96
N VAL A 27 -46.19 8.49 1.99
CA VAL A 27 -45.77 8.82 3.35
C VAL A 27 -44.25 8.98 3.29
N VAL A 28 -43.77 10.22 3.23
CA VAL A 28 -42.37 10.55 3.40
C VAL A 28 -42.07 10.23 4.86
N ARG A 29 -41.70 8.98 5.12
CA ARG A 29 -41.01 8.62 6.35
C ARG A 29 -39.64 9.26 6.21
N LEU A 30 -39.46 10.39 6.87
CA LEU A 30 -38.12 10.89 7.18
C LEU A 30 -37.38 9.71 7.79
N GLN A 31 -36.37 9.23 7.08
CA GLN A 31 -35.48 8.19 7.56
C GLN A 31 -35.01 8.66 8.93
N GLU A 32 -35.24 7.86 9.97
CA GLU A 32 -34.71 8.20 11.29
C GLU A 32 -33.22 8.50 11.12
N PRO A 33 -32.70 9.60 11.71
CA PRO A 33 -31.29 9.94 11.59
C PRO A 33 -30.51 8.68 11.94
N SER A 34 -29.76 8.17 10.96
CA SER A 34 -28.86 7.04 11.16
C SER A 34 -28.06 7.34 12.41
N SER A 35 -28.03 6.41 13.37
CA SER A 35 -27.27 6.58 14.61
C SER A 35 -25.89 7.08 14.23
N THR A 36 -25.54 8.28 14.68
CA THR A 36 -24.19 8.82 14.56
C THR A 36 -23.29 7.96 15.43
N GLU A 37 -22.74 6.90 14.84
CA GLU A 37 -21.64 6.18 15.46
C GLU A 37 -20.46 7.14 15.53
N THR A 38 -20.10 7.54 16.74
CA THR A 38 -18.85 8.23 17.00
C THR A 38 -17.72 7.25 16.70
N ILE A 39 -17.03 7.45 15.59
CA ILE A 39 -15.83 6.69 15.27
C ILE A 39 -14.73 7.20 16.20
N PRO A 40 -14.17 6.37 17.10
CA PRO A 40 -13.06 6.80 17.94
C PRO A 40 -11.91 7.26 17.03
N LEU A 41 -11.25 8.36 17.41
CA LEU A 41 -10.12 8.89 16.67
C LEU A 41 -8.85 8.68 17.50
N ASP A 42 -7.77 8.25 16.85
CA ASP A 42 -6.47 8.18 17.51
C ASP A 42 -5.93 9.60 17.84
N ALA A 43 -4.81 9.67 18.55
CA ALA A 43 -4.19 10.95 18.93
C ALA A 43 -3.80 11.83 17.71
N ALA A 44 -3.74 11.25 16.51
CA ALA A 44 -3.49 11.94 15.25
C ALA A 44 -4.78 12.30 14.48
N GLY A 45 -5.96 11.93 14.99
CA GLY A 45 -7.26 12.29 14.42
C GLY A 45 -7.81 11.29 13.40
N TYR A 46 -7.28 10.06 13.33
CA TYR A 46 -7.76 9.04 12.41
C TYR A 46 -8.80 8.12 13.02
N ALA A 47 -9.83 7.78 12.24
CA ALA A 47 -10.83 6.76 12.55
C ALA A 47 -10.18 5.43 12.98
N GLU A 48 -10.28 5.09 14.26
CA GLU A 48 -9.91 3.80 14.83
C GLU A 48 -10.99 2.77 14.47
N LYS A 49 -10.64 1.83 13.58
CA LYS A 49 -11.50 0.69 13.29
C LYS A 49 -11.23 -0.37 14.36
N GLY A 50 -12.12 -0.48 15.35
CA GLY A 50 -12.26 -1.60 16.27
C GLY A 50 -10.97 -2.10 16.93
N HIS A 51 -10.59 -1.51 18.06
CA HIS A 51 -9.53 -2.03 18.94
C HIS A 51 -9.77 -3.50 19.35
N PRO A 52 -8.90 -4.47 19.01
CA PRO A 52 -8.64 -5.58 19.92
C PRO A 52 -7.88 -5.00 21.11
N SER A 53 -8.31 -5.38 22.31
CA SER A 53 -7.70 -5.01 23.59
C SER A 53 -6.17 -4.97 23.53
N HIS A 54 -5.60 -3.85 24.00
CA HIS A 54 -4.20 -3.66 24.33
C HIS A 54 -3.63 -4.90 25.05
N GLU A 55 -2.77 -5.66 24.34
CA GLU A 55 -1.82 -6.70 24.79
C GLU A 55 -1.52 -7.72 23.66
N GLY A 56 -2.12 -7.56 22.47
CA GLY A 56 -1.64 -8.24 21.27
C GLY A 56 -0.24 -7.74 20.89
N HIS A 57 0.73 -8.65 20.79
CA HIS A 57 2.05 -8.37 20.25
C HIS A 57 1.94 -7.52 18.96
N ILE A 58 2.21 -6.21 19.02
CA ILE A 58 3.49 -5.69 18.54
C ILE A 58 3.97 -6.15 17.15
N LYS A 59 3.10 -6.57 16.20
CA LYS A 59 3.53 -7.06 14.88
C LYS A 59 4.31 -5.97 14.14
N ARG A 60 5.20 -6.37 13.24
CA ARG A 60 6.28 -5.49 12.81
C ARG A 60 6.25 -5.22 11.32
N PHE A 61 6.80 -4.06 10.97
CA PHE A 61 7.11 -3.65 9.61
C PHE A 61 8.62 -3.38 9.49
N ILE A 62 9.10 -3.43 8.25
CA ILE A 62 10.42 -2.95 7.84
C ILE A 62 10.25 -1.85 6.78
N GLY A 63 10.94 -0.74 6.99
CA GLY A 63 10.92 0.40 6.08
C GLY A 63 12.30 0.98 5.89
N MET A 64 12.46 1.84 4.89
CA MET A 64 13.69 2.60 4.72
C MET A 64 13.91 3.53 5.92
N LYS A 65 15.17 3.73 6.29
CA LYS A 65 15.55 4.79 7.22
C LYS A 65 15.66 6.09 6.43
N PRO A 66 14.82 7.10 6.72
CA PRO A 66 14.97 8.40 6.09
C PRO A 66 16.38 8.94 6.35
N SER A 67 17.03 9.44 5.30
CA SER A 67 18.35 10.06 5.41
C SER A 67 18.36 11.36 4.62
N ASP A 68 18.96 12.40 5.20
CA ASP A 68 19.12 13.69 4.53
C ASP A 68 20.24 13.69 3.46
N GLY A 69 20.99 12.59 3.35
CA GLY A 69 22.12 12.44 2.42
C GLY A 69 21.72 12.39 0.93
N LEU A 70 22.68 12.73 0.06
CA LEU A 70 22.50 12.77 -1.41
C LEU A 70 22.49 11.39 -2.09
N THR A 71 22.89 10.33 -1.38
CA THR A 71 23.04 8.97 -1.93
C THR A 71 21.97 7.99 -1.44
N ASN A 72 21.10 8.43 -0.53
CA ASN A 72 20.11 7.59 0.12
C ASN A 72 18.70 7.99 -0.30
N SER A 73 17.77 7.02 -0.30
CA SER A 73 16.36 7.28 -0.55
C SER A 73 15.77 8.23 0.49
N LYS A 74 14.95 9.17 0.03
CA LYS A 74 14.24 10.16 0.86
C LYS A 74 12.74 9.86 0.91
N LEU A 75 12.08 10.27 1.98
CA LEU A 75 10.61 10.21 2.05
C LEU A 75 10.00 11.25 1.13
N TRP A 76 8.85 10.95 0.53
CA TRP A 76 8.11 11.90 -0.29
C TRP A 76 7.69 13.15 0.52
N HIS A 77 8.02 14.33 -0.01
CA HIS A 77 7.64 15.59 0.61
C HIS A 77 6.13 15.72 0.74
N ASP A 78 5.67 16.29 1.86
CA ASP A 78 4.26 16.51 2.17
C ASP A 78 3.38 15.28 1.95
N LYS A 79 3.95 14.08 2.15
CA LYS A 79 3.27 12.79 1.95
C LYS A 79 2.58 12.73 0.58
N THR A 80 3.26 13.19 -0.47
CA THR A 80 2.72 13.27 -1.83
C THR A 80 3.65 12.58 -2.82
N ILE A 81 3.18 11.49 -3.44
CA ILE A 81 3.84 10.87 -4.58
C ILE A 81 3.41 11.59 -5.85
N SER A 82 4.29 12.44 -6.37
CA SER A 82 4.17 12.97 -7.73
C SER A 82 4.63 11.90 -8.71
N TYR A 83 3.76 11.52 -9.65
CA TYR A 83 4.04 10.46 -10.61
C TYR A 83 3.71 10.86 -12.05
N CYS A 84 4.23 10.10 -12.99
CA CYS A 84 3.84 10.15 -14.40
C CYS A 84 4.05 8.79 -15.05
N PHE A 85 3.31 8.50 -16.12
CA PHE A 85 3.54 7.30 -16.91
C PHE A 85 4.52 7.59 -18.04
N GLU A 86 5.51 6.73 -18.24
CA GLU A 86 6.55 6.93 -19.25
C GLU A 86 5.97 7.09 -20.66
N THR A 87 4.96 6.27 -21.00
CA THR A 87 4.31 6.29 -22.31
C THR A 87 2.80 6.29 -22.17
N LYS A 88 2.12 6.73 -23.23
CA LYS A 88 0.65 6.64 -23.29
C LYS A 88 0.18 5.19 -23.17
N THR A 89 0.86 4.25 -23.81
CA THR A 89 0.55 2.81 -23.71
C THR A 89 0.65 2.29 -22.27
N ALA A 90 1.71 2.67 -21.53
CA ALA A 90 1.84 2.32 -20.13
C ALA A 90 0.68 2.89 -19.30
N ARG A 91 0.34 4.17 -19.52
CA ARG A 91 -0.82 4.80 -18.86
C ARG A 91 -2.12 4.07 -19.14
N ASP A 92 -2.43 3.82 -20.41
CA ASP A 92 -3.68 3.21 -20.85
C ASP A 92 -3.87 1.80 -20.25
N LYS A 93 -2.78 1.05 -20.07
CA LYS A 93 -2.78 -0.28 -19.43
C LYS A 93 -2.87 -0.22 -17.91
N LEU A 94 -2.14 0.70 -17.27
CA LEU A 94 -1.85 0.62 -15.85
C LEU A 94 -2.69 1.56 -14.98
N ILE A 95 -3.26 2.65 -15.54
CA ILE A 95 -3.93 3.68 -14.73
C ILE A 95 -5.09 3.12 -13.90
N GLY A 96 -5.88 2.20 -14.45
CA GLY A 96 -6.99 1.57 -13.74
C GLY A 96 -6.49 0.82 -12.50
N HIS A 97 -5.51 -0.07 -12.69
CA HIS A 97 -4.89 -0.82 -11.59
C HIS A 97 -4.20 0.08 -10.57
N PHE A 98 -3.53 1.14 -11.02
CA PHE A 98 -2.89 2.11 -10.12
C PHE A 98 -3.91 2.82 -9.24
N VAL A 99 -5.01 3.32 -9.82
CA VAL A 99 -6.08 3.99 -9.05
C VAL A 99 -6.70 3.03 -8.03
N GLU A 100 -7.05 1.81 -8.43
CA GLU A 100 -7.60 0.79 -7.53
C GLU A 100 -6.61 0.39 -6.43
N ALA A 101 -5.33 0.27 -6.75
CA ALA A 101 -4.28 0.02 -5.77
C ALA A 101 -4.16 1.16 -4.75
N THR A 102 -4.26 2.43 -5.18
CA THR A 102 -4.32 3.56 -4.21
C THR A 102 -5.57 3.52 -3.34
N HIS A 103 -6.68 2.97 -3.86
CA HIS A 103 -7.91 2.80 -3.08
C HIS A 103 -7.71 1.79 -1.94
N LYS A 104 -7.05 0.66 -2.21
CA LYS A 104 -6.71 -0.34 -1.18
C LYS A 104 -5.93 0.26 -0.01
N TRP A 105 -4.91 1.09 -0.29
CA TRP A 105 -4.17 1.80 0.77
C TRP A 105 -5.06 2.75 1.58
N ARG A 106 -6.02 3.44 0.93
CA ARG A 106 -6.97 4.32 1.62
C ARG A 106 -7.91 3.53 2.52
N GLU A 107 -8.47 2.44 2.03
CA GLU A 107 -9.37 1.56 2.78
C GLU A 107 -8.69 0.90 3.98
N ALA A 108 -7.39 0.58 3.85
CA ALA A 108 -6.58 0.05 4.94
C ALA A 108 -6.26 1.10 6.03
N GLY A 109 -6.38 2.41 5.74
CA GLY A 109 -6.23 3.47 6.74
C GLY A 109 -5.27 4.61 6.35
N LEU A 110 -4.79 4.64 5.10
CA LEU A 110 -3.93 5.71 4.59
C LEU A 110 -4.79 6.86 4.00
N HIS A 111 -5.23 7.78 4.85
CA HIS A 111 -6.23 8.79 4.49
C HIS A 111 -5.83 9.64 3.26
N ARG A 112 -6.72 9.74 2.26
CA ARG A 112 -6.45 10.38 0.96
C ARG A 112 -6.04 11.86 1.03
N ASP A 113 -6.47 12.57 2.07
CA ASP A 113 -6.18 14.00 2.24
C ASP A 113 -4.80 14.23 2.89
N VAL A 114 -4.22 13.18 3.46
CA VAL A 114 -2.89 13.19 4.06
C VAL A 114 -1.87 12.58 3.11
N TYR A 115 -2.15 11.39 2.57
CA TYR A 115 -1.28 10.68 1.63
C TYR A 115 -1.84 10.78 0.22
N LYS A 116 -1.11 11.50 -0.64
CA LYS A 116 -1.60 11.95 -1.94
C LYS A 116 -0.82 11.31 -3.08
N TYR A 117 -1.50 11.16 -4.20
CA TYR A 117 -0.94 10.73 -5.47
C TYR A 117 -1.34 11.76 -6.52
N VAL A 118 -0.37 12.34 -7.21
CA VAL A 118 -0.59 13.42 -8.18
C VAL A 118 0.09 13.07 -9.50
N GLU A 119 -0.70 12.93 -10.57
CA GLU A 119 -0.15 12.83 -11.92
C GLU A 119 0.41 14.19 -12.32
N ALA A 120 1.72 14.36 -12.23
CA ALA A 120 2.39 15.66 -12.32
C ALA A 120 2.86 16.01 -13.74
N ALA A 121 2.87 15.05 -14.65
CA ALA A 121 3.27 15.26 -16.04
C ALA A 121 2.50 14.35 -17.00
N LYS A 122 2.36 14.80 -18.26
CA LYS A 122 1.76 13.99 -19.32
C LYS A 122 2.72 12.86 -19.74
N PRO A 123 2.19 11.73 -20.26
CA PRO A 123 3.05 10.68 -20.76
C PRO A 123 3.96 11.11 -21.91
N GLY A 124 5.12 10.46 -22.01
CA GLY A 124 6.15 10.77 -23.02
C GLY A 124 7.25 11.67 -22.47
N ARG A 125 7.71 12.63 -23.29
CA ARG A 125 8.89 13.46 -22.97
C ARG A 125 8.77 14.24 -21.67
N ASP A 126 7.57 14.77 -21.38
CA ASP A 126 7.29 15.53 -20.15
C ASP A 126 7.46 14.68 -18.89
N CYS A 127 7.41 13.36 -19.02
CA CYS A 127 7.64 12.39 -17.95
C CYS A 127 9.12 11.94 -17.91
N SER A 128 9.61 11.32 -18.98
CA SER A 128 10.94 10.67 -18.97
C SER A 128 12.12 11.64 -18.92
N MET A 129 11.96 12.84 -19.49
CA MET A 129 12.99 13.89 -19.52
C MET A 129 12.60 15.07 -18.63
N ASN A 130 11.77 14.83 -17.62
CA ASN A 130 11.37 15.87 -16.68
C ASN A 130 12.60 16.40 -15.92
N SER A 131 12.72 17.72 -15.79
CA SER A 131 13.83 18.34 -15.05
C SER A 131 13.80 18.06 -13.55
N GLN A 132 12.66 17.58 -13.01
CA GLN A 132 12.46 17.17 -11.62
C GLN A 132 12.47 15.65 -11.46
N ARG A 133 13.25 14.94 -12.29
CA ARG A 133 13.30 13.47 -12.32
C ARG A 133 13.62 12.85 -10.95
N ASP A 134 14.36 13.54 -10.10
CA ASP A 134 14.70 13.16 -8.73
C ASP A 134 13.51 13.18 -7.75
N ARG A 135 12.40 13.83 -8.12
CA ARG A 135 11.19 14.00 -7.31
C ARG A 135 9.91 13.54 -8.02
N LEU A 136 10.07 12.81 -9.11
CA LEU A 136 8.97 12.34 -9.96
C LEU A 136 9.09 10.83 -10.12
N LEU A 137 8.06 10.09 -9.69
CA LEU A 137 7.96 8.66 -9.91
C LEU A 137 7.58 8.39 -11.36
N VAL A 138 8.52 7.85 -12.13
CA VAL A 138 8.25 7.43 -13.51
C VAL A 138 7.74 5.98 -13.49
N ILE A 139 6.49 5.80 -13.92
CA ILE A 139 5.82 4.50 -14.02
C ILE A 139 5.99 3.95 -15.44
N ARG A 140 6.63 2.79 -15.56
CA ARG A 140 6.92 2.06 -16.79
C ARG A 140 6.09 0.79 -16.87
N TYR A 141 5.85 0.34 -18.10
CA TYR A 141 5.22 -0.96 -18.34
C TYR A 141 6.27 -1.97 -18.81
N ASP A 142 6.29 -3.14 -18.18
CA ASP A 142 7.05 -4.30 -18.60
C ASP A 142 6.19 -5.54 -18.33
N ALA A 143 5.98 -6.39 -19.33
CA ALA A 143 5.10 -7.55 -19.19
C ALA A 143 5.67 -8.61 -18.23
N GLU A 144 6.98 -8.64 -17.98
CA GLU A 144 7.67 -9.72 -17.27
C GLU A 144 8.20 -9.31 -15.90
N LYS A 145 8.09 -8.03 -15.54
CA LYS A 145 8.79 -7.45 -14.39
C LYS A 145 7.89 -6.57 -13.53
N LEU A 146 8.07 -6.70 -12.22
CA LEU A 146 7.60 -5.79 -11.19
C LEU A 146 8.84 -5.33 -10.43
N LEU A 147 9.01 -4.01 -10.29
CA LEU A 147 10.13 -3.44 -9.56
C LEU A 147 9.86 -1.98 -9.24
N THR A 148 10.08 -1.57 -8.00
CA THR A 148 9.99 -0.17 -7.60
C THR A 148 11.19 0.25 -6.76
N THR A 149 11.72 1.43 -7.05
CA THR A 149 12.72 2.05 -6.18
C THR A 149 12.09 2.47 -4.86
N LEU A 150 12.83 2.30 -3.77
CA LEU A 150 12.38 2.73 -2.45
C LEU A 150 12.34 4.25 -2.31
N GLY A 151 11.18 4.81 -1.95
CA GLY A 151 11.04 6.25 -1.69
C GLY A 151 11.38 7.14 -2.89
N MET A 152 11.76 8.39 -2.60
CA MET A 152 12.44 9.28 -3.54
C MET A 152 13.93 8.93 -3.61
N ARG A 153 14.26 7.91 -4.39
CA ARG A 153 15.65 7.55 -4.67
C ARG A 153 16.29 8.57 -5.63
N PRO A 154 17.39 9.25 -5.24
CA PRO A 154 18.05 10.20 -6.12
C PRO A 154 18.65 9.48 -7.36
N PRO A 155 18.79 10.19 -8.49
CA PRO A 155 19.54 9.68 -9.63
C PRO A 155 20.99 9.36 -9.26
N ASP A 156 21.52 8.27 -9.79
CA ASP A 156 22.89 7.82 -9.61
C ASP A 156 23.35 7.18 -10.92
N GLU A 157 24.08 7.94 -11.74
CA GLU A 157 24.56 7.53 -13.05
C GLU A 157 25.51 6.32 -12.95
N ALA A 158 26.35 6.26 -11.91
CA ALA A 158 27.27 5.15 -11.71
C ALA A 158 26.54 3.83 -11.43
N ALA A 159 25.36 3.92 -10.81
CA ALA A 159 24.46 2.78 -10.59
C ALA A 159 23.41 2.61 -11.71
N GLY A 160 23.42 3.43 -12.77
CA GLY A 160 22.42 3.42 -13.83
C GLY A 160 21.01 3.79 -13.37
N LEU A 161 20.89 4.56 -12.28
CA LEU A 161 19.63 4.97 -11.69
C LEU A 161 19.25 6.37 -12.18
N GLU A 162 18.13 6.47 -12.87
CA GLU A 162 17.64 7.75 -13.39
C GLU A 162 16.85 8.56 -12.34
N GLY A 163 16.45 7.94 -11.22
CA GLY A 163 15.58 8.52 -10.20
C GLY A 163 14.47 7.55 -9.78
N PRO A 164 13.43 8.02 -9.05
CA PRO A 164 12.34 7.17 -8.59
C PRO A 164 11.60 6.51 -9.75
N THR A 165 11.56 5.18 -9.77
CA THR A 165 11.05 4.40 -10.89
C THR A 165 10.19 3.26 -10.37
N MET A 166 9.07 3.02 -11.05
CA MET A 166 8.17 1.89 -10.80
C MET A 166 7.92 1.20 -12.13
N ILE A 167 8.21 -0.09 -12.23
CA ILE A 167 7.96 -0.94 -13.38
C ILE A 167 6.80 -1.85 -13.00
N LEU A 168 5.71 -1.77 -13.75
CA LEU A 168 4.50 -2.54 -13.52
C LEU A 168 4.18 -3.43 -14.72
N SER A 169 3.43 -4.49 -14.44
CA SER A 169 2.88 -5.42 -15.43
C SER A 169 1.36 -5.52 -15.24
N ASP A 170 0.65 -5.81 -16.33
CA ASP A 170 -0.78 -6.16 -16.32
C ASP A 170 -1.02 -7.68 -16.37
N GLN A 171 0.06 -8.48 -16.24
CA GLN A 171 -0.01 -9.94 -16.26
C GLN A 171 -0.39 -10.50 -14.89
N ASP A 172 -1.39 -11.39 -14.86
CA ASP A 172 -1.93 -12.05 -13.68
C ASP A 172 -1.20 -13.36 -13.29
N ASN A 173 -0.11 -13.68 -13.99
CA ASN A 173 0.77 -14.80 -13.68
C ASN A 173 2.05 -14.39 -12.92
N LEU A 174 2.19 -13.10 -12.56
CA LEU A 174 3.33 -12.54 -11.84
C LEU A 174 3.01 -12.25 -10.37
N GLY A 175 4.07 -12.21 -9.54
CA GLY A 175 3.98 -11.80 -8.13
C GLY A 175 2.93 -12.61 -7.35
N THR A 176 1.93 -11.89 -6.85
CA THR A 176 0.78 -12.38 -6.06
C THR A 176 -0.35 -13.01 -6.88
N LEU A 177 -0.23 -13.01 -8.22
CA LEU A 177 -1.27 -13.47 -9.16
C LEU A 177 -2.52 -12.59 -9.21
N ASP A 178 -2.43 -11.38 -8.65
CA ASP A 178 -3.43 -10.33 -8.77
C ASP A 178 -2.72 -9.04 -9.18
N VAL A 179 -3.12 -8.49 -10.34
CA VAL A 179 -2.47 -7.31 -10.93
C VAL A 179 -2.57 -6.12 -9.98
N THR A 180 -3.75 -5.86 -9.41
CA THR A 180 -3.98 -4.69 -8.57
C THR A 180 -3.22 -4.80 -7.23
N ALA A 181 -3.16 -5.98 -6.63
CA ALA A 181 -2.36 -6.23 -5.44
C ALA A 181 -0.85 -6.11 -5.72
N ASN A 182 -0.39 -6.58 -6.88
CA ASN A 182 0.98 -6.33 -7.32
C ASN A 182 1.26 -4.83 -7.42
N VAL A 183 0.38 -4.04 -8.04
CA VAL A 183 0.55 -2.58 -8.08
C VAL A 183 0.52 -1.96 -6.68
N ALA A 184 -0.34 -2.45 -5.77
CA ALA A 184 -0.41 -1.97 -4.40
C ALA A 184 0.87 -2.28 -3.59
N HIS A 185 1.47 -3.46 -3.81
CA HIS A 185 2.77 -3.84 -3.27
C HIS A 185 3.87 -2.89 -3.74
N GLU A 186 3.94 -2.64 -5.06
CA GLU A 186 4.89 -1.70 -5.66
C GLU A 186 4.70 -0.26 -5.12
N ILE A 187 3.47 0.17 -4.86
CA ILE A 187 3.19 1.44 -4.17
C ILE A 187 3.76 1.44 -2.74
N GLY A 188 3.73 0.31 -2.02
CA GLY A 188 4.38 0.17 -0.71
C GLY A 188 5.87 0.46 -0.77
N HIS A 189 6.56 -0.08 -1.78
CA HIS A 189 7.97 0.27 -2.06
C HIS A 189 8.16 1.75 -2.41
N ALA A 190 7.29 2.32 -3.24
CA ALA A 190 7.36 3.74 -3.56
C ALA A 190 7.26 4.60 -2.30
N TRP A 191 6.43 4.23 -1.32
CA TRP A 191 6.39 4.91 -0.03
C TRP A 191 7.63 4.66 0.84
N GLY A 192 8.32 3.54 0.65
CA GLY A 192 9.56 3.21 1.34
C GLY A 192 9.48 1.96 2.23
N LEU A 193 8.40 1.18 2.15
CA LEU A 193 8.37 -0.16 2.75
C LEU A 193 9.28 -1.11 1.97
N VAL A 194 9.83 -2.09 2.64
CA VAL A 194 10.57 -3.19 2.00
C VAL A 194 9.87 -4.51 2.30
N HIS A 195 10.36 -5.60 1.72
CA HIS A 195 9.71 -6.88 1.95
C HIS A 195 9.77 -7.31 3.41
N GLU A 196 8.64 -7.74 3.94
CA GLU A 196 8.50 -8.17 5.34
C GLU A 196 9.45 -9.33 5.67
N HIS A 197 9.57 -10.29 4.75
CA HIS A 197 10.49 -11.42 4.91
C HIS A 197 11.96 -11.03 4.87
N GLN A 198 12.33 -9.83 4.42
CA GLN A 198 13.73 -9.38 4.42
C GLN A 198 14.19 -8.81 5.76
N ASN A 199 13.32 -8.79 6.77
CA ASN A 199 13.70 -8.36 8.10
C ASN A 199 14.79 -9.28 8.69
N LYS A 200 16.01 -8.74 8.82
CA LYS A 200 17.22 -9.47 9.25
C LYS A 200 17.09 -10.23 10.56
N TYR A 201 16.14 -9.85 11.42
CA TYR A 201 15.92 -10.54 12.68
C TYR A 201 15.06 -11.79 12.55
N PHE A 202 14.32 -11.98 11.46
CA PHE A 202 13.53 -13.18 11.20
C PHE A 202 14.34 -14.37 10.67
N TRP A 203 15.64 -14.19 10.44
CA TRP A 203 16.51 -15.20 9.83
C TRP A 203 17.50 -15.80 10.84
N THR A 204 17.92 -17.05 10.60
CA THR A 204 19.00 -17.73 11.32
C THR A 204 20.31 -16.94 11.31
N SER A 205 21.15 -17.15 12.33
CA SER A 205 22.38 -16.39 12.58
C SER A 205 23.53 -16.60 11.56
N GLY A 206 23.28 -17.23 10.41
CA GLY A 206 24.21 -17.29 9.27
C GLY A 206 23.75 -16.53 8.03
N LEU A 207 22.45 -16.24 7.95
CA LEU A 207 21.83 -15.47 6.87
C LEU A 207 21.43 -14.07 7.36
N GLY A 208 20.93 -13.98 8.60
CA GLY A 208 20.51 -12.75 9.26
C GLY A 208 21.23 -12.45 10.58
N GLN A 209 20.59 -11.64 11.42
CA GLN A 209 21.08 -11.29 12.75
C GLN A 209 20.58 -12.23 13.85
N GLY A 210 19.65 -13.14 13.57
CA GLY A 210 19.13 -14.08 14.56
C GLY A 210 18.43 -13.40 15.73
N GLY A 211 17.15 -13.03 15.57
CA GLY A 211 16.37 -12.43 16.66
C GLY A 211 15.80 -13.49 17.63
N PRO A 212 14.91 -14.38 17.17
CA PRO A 212 14.29 -15.40 18.02
C PRO A 212 15.23 -16.58 18.30
N LYS A 213 15.04 -17.28 19.42
CA LYS A 213 15.63 -18.63 19.65
C LYS A 213 15.29 -19.63 18.53
N LYS A 214 14.19 -19.38 17.82
CA LYS A 214 13.64 -20.18 16.72
C LYS A 214 13.17 -19.22 15.62
N PRO A 215 14.08 -18.74 14.76
CA PRO A 215 13.75 -17.76 13.72
C PRO A 215 12.70 -18.32 12.75
N PRO A 216 11.81 -17.47 12.19
CA PRO A 216 10.86 -17.85 11.14
C PRO A 216 11.52 -18.45 9.90
N PHE A 217 12.69 -17.94 9.52
CA PHE A 217 13.37 -18.26 8.27
C PHE A 217 14.80 -18.75 8.50
N GLY A 218 15.26 -19.67 7.66
CA GLY A 218 16.60 -20.24 7.72
C GLY A 218 16.84 -21.28 6.61
N ASP A 219 17.88 -22.09 6.80
CA ASP A 219 18.33 -23.09 5.81
C ASP A 219 17.28 -24.19 5.55
N ASP A 220 16.39 -24.43 6.51
CA ASP A 220 15.31 -25.42 6.43
C ASP A 220 14.01 -24.87 5.80
N SER A 221 13.96 -23.57 5.52
CA SER A 221 12.77 -22.90 4.99
C SER A 221 13.03 -22.11 3.71
N PHE A 222 14.28 -21.75 3.39
CA PHE A 222 14.67 -20.99 2.21
C PHE A 222 15.32 -21.89 1.15
N TYR A 223 14.61 -22.10 0.05
CA TYR A 223 15.03 -22.94 -1.08
C TYR A 223 15.47 -22.06 -2.24
N CYS A 224 16.61 -21.40 -2.08
CA CYS A 224 17.18 -20.50 -3.09
C CYS A 224 17.29 -21.13 -4.49
N ASN A 225 17.60 -22.42 -4.56
CA ASN A 225 17.73 -23.16 -5.82
C ASN A 225 16.40 -23.41 -6.55
N ASN A 226 15.26 -23.11 -5.93
CA ASN A 226 13.95 -23.18 -6.58
C ASN A 226 13.64 -21.95 -7.43
N LEU A 227 14.45 -20.88 -7.37
CA LEU A 227 14.28 -19.67 -8.19
C LEU A 227 14.56 -19.95 -9.67
N LYS A 228 13.71 -19.40 -10.56
CA LYS A 228 13.76 -19.66 -12.01
C LYS A 228 15.09 -19.31 -12.68
N ASP A 229 15.83 -18.36 -12.13
CA ASP A 229 17.09 -17.85 -12.65
C ASP A 229 18.31 -18.38 -11.88
N TYR A 230 18.12 -19.24 -10.87
CA TYR A 230 19.19 -19.76 -10.02
C TYR A 230 20.30 -20.43 -10.83
N GLN A 231 19.96 -21.44 -11.64
CA GLN A 231 20.97 -22.21 -12.37
C GLN A 231 21.80 -21.31 -13.30
N LYS A 232 21.14 -20.42 -14.03
CA LYS A 232 21.79 -19.45 -14.93
C LYS A 232 22.67 -18.46 -14.17
N ALA A 233 22.26 -18.00 -12.99
CA ALA A 233 23.06 -17.12 -12.14
C ALA A 233 24.27 -17.85 -11.56
N PHE A 234 24.07 -19.05 -11.01
CA PHE A 234 25.11 -19.86 -10.41
C PHE A 234 26.19 -20.23 -11.42
N GLU A 235 25.83 -20.74 -12.60
CA GLU A 235 26.80 -21.09 -13.65
C GLU A 235 27.59 -19.88 -14.14
N ARG A 236 26.91 -18.74 -14.34
CA ARG A 236 27.55 -17.49 -14.76
C ARG A 236 28.61 -17.05 -13.74
N VAL A 237 28.25 -16.99 -12.46
CA VAL A 237 29.16 -16.55 -11.41
C VAL A 237 30.25 -17.58 -11.16
N SER A 238 29.93 -18.87 -11.16
CA SER A 238 30.91 -19.95 -10.98
C SER A 238 31.99 -19.92 -12.06
N LYS A 239 31.59 -19.74 -13.32
CA LYS A 239 32.52 -19.64 -14.46
C LYS A 239 33.43 -18.40 -14.38
N SER A 240 32.90 -17.28 -13.89
CA SER A 240 33.63 -16.00 -13.86
C SER A 240 34.43 -15.76 -12.57
N HIS A 241 34.00 -16.33 -11.44
CA HIS A 241 34.49 -16.00 -10.09
C HIS A 241 34.69 -17.22 -9.18
N GLY A 242 34.37 -18.44 -9.64
CA GLY A 242 34.50 -19.69 -8.90
C GLY A 242 33.27 -20.04 -8.04
N GLU A 243 33.20 -21.31 -7.63
CA GLU A 243 32.05 -21.87 -6.90
C GLU A 243 31.80 -21.21 -5.53
N VAL A 244 32.86 -20.77 -4.85
CA VAL A 244 32.75 -20.10 -3.55
C VAL A 244 31.96 -18.79 -3.67
N GLU A 245 32.19 -18.00 -4.72
CA GLU A 245 31.43 -16.78 -4.96
C GLU A 245 30.02 -17.09 -5.45
N ALA A 246 29.84 -18.14 -6.26
CA ALA A 246 28.53 -18.59 -6.71
C ALA A 246 27.64 -19.05 -5.54
N ALA A 247 28.21 -19.71 -4.52
CA ALA A 247 27.48 -20.11 -3.31
C ALA A 247 26.94 -18.91 -2.52
N ARG A 248 27.60 -17.75 -2.59
CA ARG A 248 27.14 -16.52 -1.90
C ARG A 248 25.84 -15.97 -2.46
N LEU A 249 25.44 -16.34 -3.68
CA LEU A 249 24.16 -15.93 -4.28
C LEU A 249 22.96 -16.30 -3.41
N CYS A 250 23.06 -17.37 -2.61
CA CYS A 250 22.00 -17.84 -1.71
C CYS A 250 22.23 -17.47 -0.24
N MET A 251 23.26 -16.69 0.06
CA MET A 251 23.64 -16.36 1.44
C MET A 251 23.76 -14.85 1.69
N SER A 252 23.95 -14.06 0.64
CA SER A 252 24.17 -12.62 0.74
C SER A 252 23.30 -11.87 -0.25
N GLN A 253 22.36 -11.08 0.28
CA GLN A 253 21.53 -10.17 -0.53
C GLN A 253 22.39 -9.29 -1.43
N ALA A 254 23.50 -8.76 -0.90
CA ALA A 254 24.39 -7.88 -1.65
C ALA A 254 25.14 -8.61 -2.78
N ALA A 255 25.48 -9.90 -2.59
CA ALA A 255 26.08 -10.70 -3.65
C ALA A 255 25.04 -11.02 -4.74
N ALA A 256 23.83 -11.44 -4.35
CA ALA A 256 22.75 -11.69 -5.30
C ALA A 256 22.41 -10.43 -6.12
N ASP A 257 22.28 -9.28 -5.47
CA ASP A 257 22.03 -7.96 -6.07
C ASP A 257 23.12 -7.58 -7.08
N ARG A 258 24.41 -7.67 -6.68
CA ARG A 258 25.57 -7.40 -7.54
C ARG A 258 25.54 -8.21 -8.83
N TYR A 259 25.11 -9.46 -8.77
CA TYR A 259 25.09 -10.36 -9.93
C TYR A 259 23.75 -10.41 -10.63
N GLY A 260 22.77 -9.58 -10.25
CA GLY A 260 21.44 -9.54 -10.85
C GLY A 260 20.69 -10.86 -10.72
N PHE A 261 20.82 -11.53 -9.56
CA PHE A 261 20.10 -12.76 -9.24
C PHE A 261 18.89 -12.45 -8.37
N SER A 262 17.73 -13.02 -8.71
CA SER A 262 16.45 -12.77 -8.02
C SER A 262 16.42 -13.17 -6.54
N GLY A 263 17.38 -13.97 -6.07
CA GLY A 263 17.54 -14.28 -4.63
C GLY A 263 17.77 -13.03 -3.76
N ALA A 264 18.19 -11.91 -4.35
CA ALA A 264 18.32 -10.63 -3.67
C ALA A 264 16.99 -10.13 -3.06
N GLU A 265 15.85 -10.48 -3.68
CA GLU A 265 14.52 -10.09 -3.21
C GLU A 265 14.04 -10.93 -2.02
N TRP A 266 14.69 -12.07 -1.75
CA TRP A 266 14.33 -12.99 -0.68
C TRP A 266 15.24 -12.86 0.53
N LEU A 267 16.53 -12.65 0.30
CA LEU A 267 17.53 -12.65 1.36
C LEU A 267 17.38 -11.45 2.30
N PRO A 268 17.74 -11.60 3.59
CA PRO A 268 17.62 -10.55 4.58
C PRO A 268 18.47 -9.32 4.22
N MET A 269 17.92 -8.14 4.51
CA MET A 269 18.63 -6.88 4.35
C MET A 269 19.49 -6.59 5.58
N LEU A 270 20.80 -6.75 5.45
CA LEU A 270 21.74 -6.53 6.57
C LEU A 270 22.21 -5.07 6.70
N ARG A 271 21.80 -4.19 5.79
CA ARG A 271 22.25 -2.79 5.75
C ARG A 271 21.59 -1.97 6.88
N ASP A 272 22.28 -0.93 7.35
CA ASP A 272 21.82 -0.09 8.48
C ASP A 272 20.93 1.09 8.08
N ASN A 273 20.63 1.22 6.78
CA ASN A 273 19.74 2.25 6.22
C ASN A 273 18.26 1.83 6.24
N PHE A 274 17.87 0.88 7.10
CA PHE A 274 16.49 0.44 7.29
C PHE A 274 16.05 0.62 8.74
N VAL A 275 14.78 0.99 8.91
CA VAL A 275 14.10 1.05 10.20
C VAL A 275 13.32 -0.24 10.39
N TYR A 276 13.48 -0.82 11.56
CA TYR A 276 12.76 -1.99 12.02
C TYR A 276 11.93 -1.52 13.22
N SER A 277 10.65 -1.87 13.25
CA SER A 277 9.81 -1.53 14.41
C SER A 277 10.37 -2.18 15.69
N ASP A 278 10.70 -1.31 16.64
CA ASP A 278 11.10 -1.45 18.05
C ASP A 278 11.93 -2.68 18.51
N LYS A 279 13.06 -2.37 19.17
CA LYS A 279 14.02 -3.27 19.84
C LYS A 279 14.89 -4.06 18.87
N ASN A 280 16.21 -3.95 19.06
CA ASN A 280 17.33 -4.59 18.33
C ASN A 280 17.24 -6.13 18.28
N GLY A 281 16.17 -6.69 17.71
CA GLY A 281 15.87 -8.11 17.68
C GLY A 281 15.37 -8.73 19.00
N LEU A 282 15.45 -8.02 20.13
CA LEU A 282 15.14 -8.57 21.45
C LEU A 282 13.64 -8.85 21.62
N GLY A 283 13.33 -10.11 21.95
CA GLY A 283 11.96 -10.58 22.21
C GLY A 283 11.17 -10.94 20.95
N LEU A 284 11.81 -10.98 19.78
CA LEU A 284 11.17 -11.42 18.55
C LEU A 284 10.82 -12.89 18.58
N SER A 285 9.69 -13.19 17.96
CA SER A 285 9.08 -14.50 17.85
C SER A 285 8.48 -14.70 16.47
N TYR A 286 8.07 -15.93 16.20
CA TYR A 286 7.36 -16.31 14.98
C TYR A 286 6.05 -15.53 14.75
N GLY A 287 5.39 -15.11 15.84
CA GLY A 287 4.14 -14.36 15.78
C GLY A 287 4.30 -12.88 15.42
N ASP A 288 5.54 -12.36 15.46
CA ASP A 288 5.83 -10.95 15.16
C ASP A 288 6.00 -10.66 13.67
N VAL A 289 6.14 -11.71 12.84
CA VAL A 289 6.09 -11.57 11.38
C VAL A 289 4.67 -11.17 11.00
N ASP A 290 4.54 -10.09 10.24
CA ASP A 290 3.25 -9.75 9.67
C ASP A 290 2.95 -10.60 8.43
N TRP A 291 2.46 -11.82 8.68
CA TRP A 291 2.03 -12.74 7.62
C TRP A 291 0.89 -12.18 6.75
N ALA A 292 0.22 -11.12 7.17
CA ALA A 292 -0.84 -10.45 6.42
C ALA A 292 -0.33 -9.23 5.62
N SER A 293 0.94 -8.85 5.77
CA SER A 293 1.53 -7.71 5.05
C SER A 293 1.42 -7.91 3.55
N ILE A 294 1.03 -6.87 2.82
CA ILE A 294 1.10 -6.88 1.36
C ILE A 294 2.56 -6.97 0.88
N MET A 295 3.52 -6.60 1.73
CA MET A 295 4.95 -6.63 1.46
C MET A 295 5.60 -8.00 1.66
N ILE A 296 4.87 -9.04 2.08
CA ILE A 296 5.41 -10.39 2.15
C ILE A 296 5.16 -11.13 0.82
N TYR A 297 6.20 -11.70 0.21
CA TYR A 297 6.04 -12.45 -1.03
C TYR A 297 5.33 -13.78 -0.80
N PRO A 298 4.38 -14.20 -1.66
CA PRO A 298 3.86 -15.57 -1.59
C PRO A 298 5.00 -16.56 -1.79
N SER A 299 4.92 -17.71 -1.13
CA SER A 299 6.01 -18.72 -1.12
C SER A 299 6.56 -19.08 -2.50
N GLY A 300 5.73 -19.05 -3.56
CA GLY A 300 6.13 -19.41 -4.92
C GLY A 300 6.69 -18.27 -5.78
N ALA A 301 6.72 -17.01 -5.31
CA ALA A 301 7.13 -15.87 -6.15
C ALA A 301 8.54 -16.05 -6.73
N GLY A 302 8.68 -15.88 -8.05
CA GLY A 302 9.95 -16.08 -8.76
C GLY A 302 10.45 -17.53 -8.85
N GLY A 303 9.74 -18.49 -8.25
CA GLY A 303 10.07 -19.91 -8.31
C GLY A 303 9.84 -20.51 -9.70
N GLU A 304 10.57 -21.58 -10.00
CA GLU A 304 10.34 -22.41 -11.19
C GLU A 304 8.94 -23.01 -11.21
N GLY A 305 8.26 -22.97 -12.35
CA GLY A 305 6.93 -23.54 -12.54
C GLY A 305 5.98 -22.57 -13.22
N SER A 306 4.74 -22.98 -13.40
CA SER A 306 3.67 -22.13 -13.92
C SER A 306 2.85 -21.54 -12.79
N ALA A 307 2.29 -20.36 -13.04
CA ALA A 307 1.24 -19.79 -12.20
C ALA A 307 0.20 -19.11 -13.09
N GLY A 308 -1.00 -18.95 -12.55
CA GLY A 308 -2.08 -18.21 -13.20
C GLY A 308 -3.17 -17.89 -12.20
N PRO A 309 -4.14 -17.05 -12.58
CA PRO A 309 -5.24 -16.66 -11.71
C PRO A 309 -6.10 -17.87 -11.35
N ALA A 310 -6.65 -17.88 -10.15
CA ALA A 310 -7.63 -18.88 -9.73
C ALA A 310 -8.97 -18.68 -10.47
N SER A 311 -9.69 -19.78 -10.73
CA SER A 311 -11.07 -19.66 -11.22
C SER A 311 -12.00 -19.14 -10.12
N PRO A 312 -13.14 -18.50 -10.47
CA PRO A 312 -14.12 -18.06 -9.47
C PRO A 312 -14.51 -19.18 -8.50
N GLY A 313 -14.42 -18.93 -7.20
CA GLY A 313 -14.74 -19.90 -6.14
C GLY A 313 -13.59 -20.83 -5.75
N GLN A 314 -12.42 -20.77 -6.41
CA GLN A 314 -11.22 -21.48 -5.97
C GLN A 314 -10.38 -20.63 -5.00
N PRO A 315 -9.54 -21.26 -4.16
CA PRO A 315 -8.48 -20.56 -3.47
C PRO A 315 -7.60 -19.81 -4.47
N ILE A 316 -7.18 -18.59 -4.12
CA ILE A 316 -6.41 -17.71 -5.02
C ILE A 316 -5.09 -18.33 -5.51
N ASP A 317 -4.52 -19.23 -4.72
CA ASP A 317 -3.27 -19.94 -5.00
C ASP A 317 -3.49 -21.31 -5.66
N ALA A 318 -4.73 -21.66 -6.04
CA ALA A 318 -5.06 -22.97 -6.59
C ALA A 318 -4.25 -23.33 -7.84
N ASN A 319 -3.90 -22.33 -8.64
CA ASN A 319 -3.14 -22.48 -9.88
C ASN A 319 -1.67 -22.03 -9.72
N ASP A 320 -1.17 -21.83 -8.50
CA ASP A 320 0.24 -21.53 -8.25
C ASP A 320 1.06 -22.83 -8.13
N HIS A 321 1.58 -23.28 -9.27
CA HIS A 321 2.43 -24.46 -9.38
C HIS A 321 3.93 -24.12 -9.31
N ARG A 322 4.29 -22.90 -8.93
CA ARG A 322 5.68 -22.52 -8.70
C ARG A 322 6.25 -23.28 -7.51
N LYS A 323 7.50 -23.71 -7.62
CA LYS A 323 8.26 -24.28 -6.50
C LYS A 323 8.38 -23.24 -5.39
N PRO A 324 8.17 -23.63 -4.12
CA PRO A 324 8.29 -22.69 -3.02
C PRO A 324 9.75 -22.26 -2.83
N VAL A 325 9.99 -20.95 -2.77
CA VAL A 325 11.28 -20.34 -2.47
C VAL A 325 11.44 -20.12 -0.98
N LEU A 326 10.38 -19.71 -0.28
CA LEU A 326 10.37 -19.55 1.17
C LEU A 326 9.14 -20.20 1.77
N LEU A 327 9.33 -21.05 2.78
CA LEU A 327 8.26 -21.68 3.54
C LEU A 327 8.19 -21.10 4.95
N ARG A 328 7.03 -21.30 5.58
CA ARG A 328 6.92 -21.21 7.04
C ARG A 328 7.73 -22.34 7.66
N ARG A 329 8.14 -22.15 8.92
CA ARG A 329 8.87 -23.17 9.69
C ARG A 329 8.09 -24.47 9.92
N ASP A 330 6.76 -24.46 9.78
CA ASP A 330 5.94 -25.68 9.79
C ASP A 330 5.87 -26.39 8.43
N GLY A 331 6.69 -25.95 7.45
CA GLY A 331 6.74 -26.48 6.09
C GLY A 331 5.59 -26.01 5.20
N LYS A 332 4.67 -25.17 5.69
CA LYS A 332 3.53 -24.70 4.89
C LYS A 332 3.91 -23.51 4.02
N LYS A 333 3.31 -23.46 2.83
CA LYS A 333 3.30 -22.27 1.99
C LYS A 333 2.48 -21.17 2.68
N PHE A 334 2.86 -19.92 2.45
CA PHE A 334 2.03 -18.76 2.73
C PHE A 334 1.65 -18.07 1.42
N ARG A 335 0.43 -17.54 1.41
CA ARG A 335 -0.24 -17.03 0.22
C ARG A 335 0.06 -15.55 0.02
N GLY A 336 -0.26 -15.04 -1.17
CA GLY A 336 -0.21 -13.60 -1.43
C GLY A 336 -1.32 -12.91 -0.64
N ASN A 337 -1.02 -11.72 -0.14
CA ASN A 337 -1.99 -10.81 0.45
C ASN A 337 -2.38 -9.77 -0.61
N PHE A 338 -3.66 -9.38 -0.63
CA PHE A 338 -4.21 -8.50 -1.67
C PHE A 338 -4.45 -7.07 -1.20
N ASP A 339 -4.31 -6.84 0.10
CA ASP A 339 -4.58 -5.57 0.74
C ASP A 339 -3.46 -5.27 1.74
N PRO A 340 -3.07 -3.99 1.91
CA PRO A 340 -2.14 -3.60 2.97
C PRO A 340 -2.69 -3.99 4.33
N SER A 341 -1.81 -4.50 5.19
CA SER A 341 -2.16 -4.82 6.56
C SER A 341 -2.20 -3.58 7.44
N GLU A 342 -2.72 -3.72 8.66
CA GLU A 342 -2.60 -2.68 9.70
C GLU A 342 -1.13 -2.32 10.00
N GLU A 343 -0.21 -3.27 9.83
CA GLU A 343 1.22 -3.06 10.06
C GLU A 343 1.90 -2.29 8.94
N ASP A 344 1.50 -2.53 7.70
CA ASP A 344 1.94 -1.73 6.56
C ASP A 344 1.55 -0.27 6.79
N ILE A 345 0.31 -0.01 7.22
CA ILE A 345 -0.20 1.33 7.52
C ILE A 345 0.55 1.95 8.70
N ARG A 346 0.72 1.20 9.80
CA ARG A 346 1.50 1.63 10.96
C ARG A 346 2.93 1.97 10.57
N GLY A 347 3.54 1.20 9.69
CA GLY A 347 4.88 1.43 9.16
C GLY A 347 4.99 2.74 8.40
N LEU A 348 4.05 3.00 7.49
CA LEU A 348 4.00 4.26 6.77
C LEU A 348 3.76 5.46 7.69
N ARG A 349 2.84 5.35 8.64
CA ARG A 349 2.61 6.42 9.62
C ARG A 349 3.87 6.69 10.44
N ASN A 350 4.53 5.64 10.92
CA ASN A 350 5.75 5.76 11.68
C ASN A 350 6.89 6.46 10.91
N MET A 351 7.02 6.19 9.61
CA MET A 351 8.03 6.84 8.77
C MET A 351 7.68 8.31 8.45
N TYR A 352 6.41 8.60 8.15
CA TYR A 352 5.99 9.90 7.59
C TYR A 352 5.36 10.86 8.60
N GLU A 353 4.95 10.37 9.76
CA GLU A 353 4.34 11.16 10.81
C GLU A 353 5.36 11.38 11.90
N ASP A 354 5.62 12.66 12.20
CA ASP A 354 6.47 13.04 13.30
C ASP A 354 5.91 12.43 14.59
N ARG A 355 6.65 11.48 15.18
CA ARG A 355 6.33 10.97 16.53
C ARG A 355 6.52 12.04 17.62
N GLY A 356 7.12 13.17 17.29
CA GLY A 356 7.27 14.31 18.16
C GLY A 356 7.13 15.56 17.31
N PHE A 357 6.08 16.34 17.55
CA PHE A 357 5.87 17.59 16.88
C PHE A 357 7.05 18.53 17.17
N PRO A 358 8.00 18.73 16.23
CA PRO A 358 9.25 19.44 16.52
C PRO A 358 9.00 20.91 16.85
N HIS A 359 7.82 21.40 16.47
CA HIS A 359 7.32 22.74 16.69
C HIS A 359 6.17 22.81 17.74
N GLY A 360 6.01 21.76 18.54
CA GLY A 360 4.93 21.62 19.53
C GLY A 360 3.68 20.95 18.97
N GLU A 361 2.90 20.32 19.85
CA GLU A 361 1.68 19.59 19.49
C GLU A 361 0.74 20.41 18.58
N PRO A 362 0.14 19.80 17.55
CA PRO A 362 -0.73 20.47 16.61
C PRO A 362 -1.94 20.90 17.41
N LEU A 363 -2.10 22.22 17.50
CA LEU A 363 -3.24 22.80 18.18
C LEU A 363 -4.46 22.56 17.30
N LEU A 364 -5.36 21.69 17.76
CA LEU A 364 -6.67 21.54 17.16
C LEU A 364 -7.28 22.93 16.95
N PRO A 365 -8.00 23.18 15.85
CA PRO A 365 -8.57 24.50 15.64
C PRO A 365 -9.69 24.85 16.66
N SER A 366 -10.13 23.89 17.47
CA SER A 366 -10.97 24.07 18.68
C SER A 366 -10.18 24.32 19.97
N ASP A 367 -8.85 24.24 19.97
CA ASP A 367 -8.00 24.61 21.11
C ASP A 367 -7.89 26.14 21.19
N LYS A 368 -8.05 26.72 22.38
CA LYS A 368 -7.99 28.17 22.63
C LYS A 368 -6.67 28.82 22.20
N ARG A 369 -5.59 28.03 22.13
CA ARG A 369 -4.26 28.48 21.69
C ARG A 369 -4.17 28.58 20.16
N SER A 370 -5.11 27.99 19.44
CA SER A 370 -5.12 28.00 17.98
C SER A 370 -5.57 29.36 17.43
N LYS A 371 -4.86 29.86 16.42
CA LYS A 371 -5.25 31.07 15.67
C LYS A 371 -6.61 30.95 14.95
N HIS A 372 -7.16 29.73 14.88
CA HIS A 372 -8.44 29.43 14.24
C HIS A 372 -9.61 29.29 15.24
N PHE A 373 -9.34 29.35 16.55
CA PHE A 373 -10.33 29.13 17.61
C PHE A 373 -11.55 30.04 17.49
N ASP A 374 -11.34 31.35 17.43
CA ASP A 374 -12.44 32.32 17.37
C ASP A 374 -13.27 32.19 16.11
N LYS A 375 -12.66 31.78 14.99
CA LYS A 375 -13.36 31.54 13.72
C LYS A 375 -14.29 30.33 13.84
N ILE A 376 -13.82 29.22 14.41
CA ILE A 376 -14.63 28.02 14.62
C ILE A 376 -15.74 28.27 15.63
N MET A 377 -15.41 28.87 16.78
CA MET A 377 -16.41 29.18 17.80
C MET A 377 -17.42 30.21 17.31
N GLY A 378 -17.02 31.11 16.41
CA GLY A 378 -17.92 32.06 15.75
C GLY A 378 -18.97 31.40 14.86
N ILE A 379 -18.67 30.25 14.24
CA ILE A 379 -19.63 29.46 13.46
C ILE A 379 -20.69 28.88 14.41
N PHE A 380 -20.28 28.18 15.48
CA PHE A 380 -21.19 27.60 16.46
C PHE A 380 -22.00 28.62 17.27
N LYS A 381 -21.54 29.88 17.35
CA LYS A 381 -22.28 30.97 17.98
C LYS A 381 -23.35 31.57 17.07
N LYS A 382 -23.17 31.53 15.74
CA LYS A 382 -24.16 32.05 14.79
C LYS A 382 -25.38 31.15 14.64
N ASP A 383 -25.21 29.85 14.86
CA ASP A 383 -26.30 28.87 14.77
C ASP A 383 -27.16 28.77 16.04
N LYS A 384 -26.86 29.55 17.09
CA LYS A 384 -27.63 29.55 18.35
C LYS A 384 -28.77 30.57 18.43
N CYS A 385 -29.07 31.31 17.38
CA CYS A 385 -30.16 32.29 17.40
C CYS A 385 -30.96 32.29 16.09
N ALA A 386 -31.74 31.24 15.89
CA ALA A 386 -32.91 31.26 15.00
C ALA A 386 -34.00 30.37 15.62
N GLU A 387 -34.46 30.75 16.81
CA GLU A 387 -35.79 30.38 17.33
C GLU A 387 -36.65 31.65 17.36
#